data_AF-A0AB33ISM4-F1
#
_entry.id   AF-A0AB33ISM4-F1
#
_cell.length_a   1.000
_cell.length_b   1.000
_cell.length_c   1.000
_cell.angle_alpha   90.00
_cell.angle_beta   90.00
_cell.angle_gamma   90.00
#
_symmetry.space_group_name_H-M   'P 1'
#
loop_
_entity.id
_entity.type
_entity.pdbx_description
1 polymer ?
#
loop_
_entity_poly.entity_id
_entity_poly.type
_entity_poly.pdbx_seq_one_letter_code
_entity_poly.pdbx_strand_id
1 'polypeptide(L)'
;MNFLYGIDIEATIYAKSALVSMSQQPEYVDNVTDEIKNHCISLHLNTCTHNEWVEVFVAWLENDVRAENWDIRDEDGVAWYLGLYCKAYIKLFPDASFDKMFTDCFKEYFKNK
;
A
#
# COMPACT_ATOMS: atom_id res chain seq x y z
N MET A 1 18.53 3.23 -1.33
CA MET A 1 18.10 2.22 -2.31
C MET A 1 18.32 2.83 -3.67
N ASN A 2 18.93 2.09 -4.60
CA ASN A 2 19.18 2.63 -5.93
C ASN A 2 18.19 2.02 -6.91
N PHE A 3 17.14 2.77 -7.22
CA PHE A 3 16.11 2.40 -8.18
C PHE A 3 16.62 2.60 -9.60
N LEU A 4 16.51 1.58 -10.45
CA LEU A 4 17.10 1.57 -11.80
C LEU A 4 16.55 2.71 -12.66
N TYR A 5 15.25 3.00 -12.56
CA TYR A 5 14.58 4.05 -13.32
C TYR A 5 14.24 5.29 -12.48
N GLY A 6 14.70 5.35 -11.23
CA GLY A 6 14.31 6.38 -10.26
C GLY A 6 12.96 6.11 -9.60
N ILE A 7 12.84 6.52 -8.33
CA ILE A 7 11.74 6.11 -7.45
C ILE A 7 10.34 6.49 -7.97
N ASP A 8 10.21 7.59 -8.69
CA ASP A 8 8.92 8.02 -9.26
C ASP A 8 8.40 7.05 -10.33
N ILE A 9 9.30 6.55 -11.18
CA ILE A 9 8.96 5.61 -12.25
C ILE A 9 8.70 4.24 -11.64
N GLU A 10 9.57 3.77 -10.74
CA GLU A 10 9.41 2.48 -10.07
C GLU A 10 8.10 2.41 -9.28
N ALA A 11 7.76 3.45 -8.51
CA ALA A 11 6.51 3.50 -7.76
C ALA A 11 5.29 3.31 -8.68
N THR A 12 5.34 3.87 -9.90
CA THR A 12 4.30 3.71 -10.92
C THR A 12 4.27 2.30 -11.50
N ILE A 13 5.43 1.69 -11.73
CA ILE A 13 5.56 0.30 -12.19
C ILE A 13 4.98 -0.66 -11.14
N TYR A 14 5.36 -0.49 -9.88
CA TYR A 14 4.88 -1.31 -8.77
C TYR A 14 3.39 -1.13 -8.48
N ALA A 15 2.85 0.09 -8.61
CA ALA A 15 1.41 0.31 -8.52
C ALA A 15 0.64 -0.52 -9.55
N LYS A 16 1.12 -0.52 -10.81
CA LYS A 16 0.52 -1.33 -11.88
C LYS A 16 0.70 -2.82 -11.65
N SER A 17 1.90 -3.24 -11.23
CA SER A 17 2.19 -4.64 -10.89
C SER A 17 1.24 -5.15 -9.81
N ALA A 18 1.06 -4.39 -8.73
CA ALA A 18 0.14 -4.73 -7.64
C ALA A 18 -1.32 -4.87 -8.14
N LEU A 19 -1.80 -3.96 -8.98
CA LEU A 19 -3.14 -4.05 -9.57
C LEU A 19 -3.31 -5.30 -10.44
N VAL A 20 -2.31 -5.62 -11.28
CA VAL A 20 -2.33 -6.83 -12.11
C VAL A 20 -2.36 -8.07 -11.23
N SER A 21 -1.47 -8.18 -10.25
CA SER A 21 -1.41 -9.30 -9.30
C SER A 21 -2.72 -9.48 -8.54
N MET A 22 -3.30 -8.39 -8.03
CA MET A 22 -4.59 -8.42 -7.34
C MET A 22 -5.73 -8.88 -8.25
N SER A 23 -5.74 -8.46 -9.52
CA SER A 23 -6.78 -8.86 -10.48
C SER A 23 -6.84 -10.37 -10.75
N GLN A 24 -5.74 -11.10 -10.48
CA GLN A 24 -5.70 -12.56 -10.64
C GLN A 24 -6.39 -13.30 -9.49
N GLN A 25 -6.66 -12.62 -8.37
CA GLN A 25 -7.23 -13.22 -7.15
C GLN A 25 -8.37 -12.36 -6.57
N PRO A 26 -9.41 -12.05 -7.35
CA PRO A 26 -10.40 -11.03 -6.99
C PRO A 26 -11.14 -11.34 -5.68
N GLU A 27 -11.56 -12.60 -5.46
CA GLU A 27 -12.28 -12.99 -4.25
C GLU A 27 -11.42 -12.86 -2.98
N TYR A 28 -10.16 -13.29 -3.06
CA TYR A 28 -9.20 -13.13 -1.96
C TYR A 28 -8.98 -11.65 -1.64
N VAL A 29 -8.71 -10.85 -2.68
CA VAL A 29 -8.46 -9.41 -2.53
C VAL A 29 -9.68 -8.71 -1.95
N ASP A 30 -10.89 -9.05 -2.39
CA ASP A 30 -12.10 -8.44 -1.86
C ASP A 30 -12.29 -8.73 -0.37
N ASN A 31 -12.13 -9.98 0.04
CA ASN A 31 -12.23 -10.37 1.45
C ASN A 31 -11.19 -9.65 2.32
N VAL A 32 -9.92 -9.71 1.95
CA VAL A 32 -8.83 -9.09 2.72
C VAL A 32 -8.99 -7.57 2.80
N THR A 33 -9.34 -6.93 1.69
CA THR A 33 -9.52 -5.47 1.66
C THR A 33 -10.75 -5.01 2.43
N ASP A 34 -11.79 -5.85 2.54
CA ASP A 34 -12.93 -5.57 3.41
C ASP A 34 -12.59 -5.70 4.90
N GLU A 35 -11.76 -6.68 5.28
CA GLU A 35 -11.25 -6.79 6.65
C GLU A 35 -10.40 -5.57 7.04
N ILE A 36 -9.45 -5.17 6.19
CA ILE A 36 -8.62 -3.98 6.40
C ILE A 36 -9.49 -2.73 6.50
N LYS A 37 -10.46 -2.56 5.59
CA LYS A 37 -11.42 -1.44 5.60
C LYS A 37 -12.16 -1.37 6.94
N ASN A 38 -12.69 -2.49 7.42
CA ASN A 38 -13.42 -2.53 8.69
C ASN A 38 -12.51 -2.21 9.87
N HIS A 39 -11.26 -2.67 9.83
CA HIS A 39 -10.26 -2.32 10.85
C HIS A 39 -9.97 -0.81 10.88
N CYS A 40 -9.76 -0.20 9.72
CA CYS A 40 -9.60 1.25 9.59
C CYS A 40 -10.77 2.05 10.18
N ILE A 41 -12.01 1.58 9.95
CA ILE A 41 -13.22 2.19 10.54
C ILE A 41 -13.20 2.05 12.06
N SER A 42 -12.83 0.89 12.59
CA SER A 42 -12.76 0.65 14.04
C SER A 42 -11.72 1.53 14.75
N LEU A 43 -10.68 1.95 14.03
CA LEU A 43 -9.63 2.85 14.50
C LEU A 43 -9.97 4.34 14.27
N HIS A 44 -11.16 4.65 13.72
CA HIS A 44 -11.59 6.02 13.41
C HIS A 44 -10.64 6.79 12.48
N LEU A 45 -9.96 6.09 11.57
CA LEU A 45 -9.03 6.72 10.61
C LEU A 45 -9.74 7.54 9.52
N ASN A 46 -11.06 7.50 9.47
CA ASN A 46 -11.85 8.20 8.46
C ASN A 46 -11.80 9.73 8.56
N THR A 47 -11.22 10.28 9.63
CA THR A 47 -10.99 11.73 9.80
C THR A 47 -9.55 12.16 9.51
N CYS A 48 -8.66 11.21 9.20
CA CYS A 48 -7.26 11.50 8.89
C CYS A 48 -7.11 12.20 7.54
N THR A 49 -6.11 13.07 7.46
CA THR A 49 -5.62 13.68 6.23
C THR A 49 -4.86 12.66 5.37
N HIS A 50 -4.64 13.00 4.10
CA HIS A 50 -3.87 12.16 3.18
C HIS A 50 -2.47 11.81 3.71
N ASN A 51 -1.75 12.78 4.29
CA ASN A 51 -0.40 12.54 4.82
C ASN A 51 -0.42 11.61 6.03
N GLU A 52 -1.40 11.75 6.92
CA GLU A 52 -1.57 10.82 8.06
C GLU A 52 -1.89 9.40 7.58
N TRP A 53 -2.67 9.25 6.51
CA TRP A 53 -2.89 7.94 5.88
C TRP A 53 -1.60 7.33 5.32
N VAL A 54 -0.75 8.14 4.67
CA VAL A 54 0.56 7.71 4.20
C VAL A 54 1.40 7.20 5.35
N GLU A 55 1.48 7.95 6.45
CA GLU A 55 2.23 7.55 7.65
C GLU A 55 1.71 6.24 8.26
N VAL A 56 0.39 6.09 8.38
CA VAL A 56 -0.24 4.86 8.90
C VAL A 56 0.09 3.65 8.04
N PHE A 57 -0.06 3.74 6.72
CA PHE A 57 0.21 2.62 5.82
C PHE A 57 1.69 2.26 5.77
N VAL A 58 2.58 3.25 5.78
CA VAL A 58 4.03 3.00 5.87
C VAL A 58 4.37 2.28 7.18
N ALA A 59 3.77 2.68 8.30
CA ALA A 59 3.99 2.03 9.60
C ALA A 59 3.45 0.59 9.64
N TRP A 60 2.26 0.34 9.08
CA TRP A 60 1.69 -1.00 8.98
C TRP A 60 2.53 -1.91 8.09
N LEU A 61 2.93 -1.40 6.93
CA LEU A 61 3.81 -2.10 5.99
C LEU A 61 5.14 -2.50 6.66
N GLU A 62 5.77 -1.59 7.40
CA GLU A 62 7.00 -1.92 8.13
C GLU A 62 6.80 -3.01 9.17
N ASN A 63 5.65 -3.02 9.85
CA ASN A 63 5.35 -4.04 10.85
C ASN A 63 5.09 -5.40 10.19
N ASP A 64 4.31 -5.45 9.11
CA ASP A 64 3.95 -6.69 8.42
C ASP A 64 5.18 -7.32 7.75
N VAL A 65 6.00 -6.52 7.06
CA VAL A 65 7.26 -7.00 6.45
C VAL A 65 8.22 -7.56 7.52
N ARG A 66 8.32 -6.91 8.68
CA ARG A 66 9.13 -7.42 9.81
C ARG A 66 8.54 -8.68 10.42
N ALA A 67 7.22 -8.76 10.58
CA ALA A 67 6.54 -9.90 11.17
C ALA A 67 6.71 -11.18 10.32
N GLU A 68 6.66 -11.03 9.00
CA GLU A 68 6.86 -12.11 8.03
C GLU A 68 8.34 -12.43 7.76
N ASN A 69 9.26 -11.69 8.39
CA ASN A 69 10.70 -11.81 8.21
C ASN A 69 11.12 -11.67 6.73
N TRP A 70 10.42 -10.80 5.99
CA TRP A 70 10.75 -10.45 4.61
C TRP A 70 11.88 -9.44 4.58
N ASP A 71 12.58 -9.38 3.43
CA ASP A 71 13.55 -8.31 3.22
C ASP A 71 12.80 -6.97 3.16
N ILE A 72 13.18 -6.03 4.00
CA ILE A 72 12.61 -4.67 4.02
C ILE A 72 12.83 -3.92 2.70
N ARG A 73 13.71 -4.43 1.83
CA ARG A 73 14.00 -3.94 0.48
C ARG A 73 13.35 -4.78 -0.63
N ASP A 74 12.53 -5.77 -0.31
CA ASP A 74 11.77 -6.51 -1.33
C ASP A 74 10.66 -5.63 -1.90
N GLU A 75 10.94 -5.02 -3.05
CA GLU A 75 10.03 -4.10 -3.74
C GLU A 75 8.72 -4.79 -4.14
N ASP A 76 8.77 -6.04 -4.59
CA ASP A 76 7.60 -6.82 -5.02
C ASP A 76 6.72 -7.18 -3.82
N GLY A 77 7.34 -7.70 -2.74
CA GLY A 77 6.63 -8.04 -1.51
C GLY A 77 6.00 -6.80 -0.85
N VAL A 78 6.75 -5.70 -0.80
CA VAL A 78 6.24 -4.41 -0.31
C VAL A 78 5.08 -3.90 -1.15
N ALA A 79 5.22 -3.95 -2.48
CA ALA A 79 4.18 -3.51 -3.41
C ALA A 79 2.88 -4.31 -3.24
N TRP A 80 2.97 -5.60 -2.93
CA TRP A 80 1.81 -6.44 -2.66
C TRP A 80 1.01 -5.96 -1.44
N TYR A 81 1.66 -5.86 -0.28
CA TYR A 81 1.00 -5.40 0.95
C TYR A 81 0.43 -3.99 0.78
N LEU A 82 1.24 -3.09 0.22
CA LEU A 82 0.82 -1.72 -0.01
C LEU A 82 -0.38 -1.64 -0.96
N GLY A 83 -0.41 -2.50 -1.99
CA GLY A 83 -1.53 -2.63 -2.92
C GLY A 83 -2.83 -2.98 -2.20
N LEU A 84 -2.80 -3.92 -1.26
CA LEU A 84 -3.96 -4.32 -0.46
C LEU A 84 -4.45 -3.15 0.41
N TYR A 85 -3.55 -2.46 1.12
CA TYR A 85 -3.94 -1.30 1.93
C TYR A 85 -4.53 -0.18 1.09
N CYS A 86 -3.91 0.14 -0.05
CA CYS A 86 -4.43 1.16 -0.97
C CYS A 86 -5.79 0.76 -1.54
N LYS A 87 -6.00 -0.52 -1.84
CA LYS A 87 -7.30 -1.00 -2.33
C LYS A 87 -8.39 -0.88 -1.26
N ALA A 88 -8.06 -1.19 0.00
CA ALA A 88 -8.96 -0.96 1.14
C ALA A 88 -9.26 0.54 1.34
N TYR A 89 -8.25 1.41 1.17
CA TYR A 89 -8.42 2.86 1.21
C TYR A 89 -9.39 3.37 0.15
N ILE A 90 -9.33 2.87 -1.09
CA ILE A 90 -10.30 3.23 -2.14
C ILE A 90 -11.71 2.73 -1.82
N LYS A 91 -11.86 1.60 -1.10
CA LYS A 91 -13.17 1.17 -0.60
C LYS A 91 -13.75 2.14 0.46
N LEU A 92 -12.91 2.83 1.23
CA LEU A 92 -13.33 3.87 2.18
C LEU A 92 -13.60 5.22 1.49
N PHE A 93 -12.79 5.56 0.49
CA PHE A 93 -12.83 6.82 -0.22
C PHE A 93 -12.89 6.56 -1.74
N PRO A 94 -14.09 6.30 -2.29
CA PRO A 94 -14.23 5.89 -3.70
C PRO A 94 -13.72 6.90 -4.73
N ASP A 95 -13.71 8.19 -4.38
CA ASP A 95 -13.23 9.28 -5.24
C ASP A 95 -11.71 9.48 -5.17
N ALA A 96 -11.01 8.77 -4.28
CA ALA A 96 -9.57 8.89 -4.14
C ALA A 96 -8.82 8.14 -5.26
N SER A 97 -7.55 8.51 -5.46
CA SER A 97 -6.69 7.86 -6.46
C SER A 97 -5.84 6.76 -5.82
N PHE A 98 -6.01 5.53 -6.31
CA PHE A 98 -5.16 4.39 -5.93
C PHE A 98 -3.69 4.71 -6.21
N ASP A 99 -3.39 5.13 -7.45
CA ASP A 99 -2.03 5.40 -7.90
C ASP A 99 -1.37 6.49 -7.03
N LYS A 100 -2.10 7.55 -6.69
CA LYS A 100 -1.56 8.60 -5.82
C LYS A 100 -1.23 8.07 -4.43
N MET A 101 -2.16 7.38 -3.77
CA MET A 101 -1.94 6.84 -2.43
C MET A 101 -0.77 5.84 -2.43
N PHE A 102 -0.77 4.93 -3.40
CA PHE A 102 0.29 3.93 -3.55
C PHE A 102 1.65 4.59 -3.76
N THR A 103 1.76 5.51 -4.73
CA THR A 103 3.06 6.12 -5.04
C THR A 103 3.59 7.01 -3.92
N ASP A 104 2.72 7.72 -3.19
CA ASP A 104 3.13 8.51 -2.03
C ASP A 104 3.64 7.60 -0.90
N CYS A 105 2.93 6.50 -0.60
CA CYS A 105 3.36 5.52 0.41
C CYS A 105 4.65 4.80 0.03
N PHE A 106 4.77 4.37 -1.23
CA PHE A 106 5.95 3.66 -1.72
C PHE A 106 7.20 4.55 -1.59
N LYS A 107 7.09 5.82 -1.99
CA LYS A 107 8.19 6.79 -1.86
C LYS A 107 8.58 7.02 -0.41
N GLU A 108 7.60 7.21 0.47
CA GLU A 108 7.90 7.46 1.88
C GLU A 108 8.51 6.23 2.55
N TYR A 109 8.01 5.02 2.26
CA TYR A 109 8.59 3.77 2.77
C TYR A 109 10.07 3.61 2.37
N PHE A 110 10.42 3.86 1.11
CA PHE A 110 11.78 3.62 0.60
C PHE A 110 12.74 4.80 0.77
N LYS A 111 12.29 5.95 1.26
CA LYS A 111 13.07 7.19 1.40
C LYS A 111 14.41 7.02 2.13
N ASN A 112 14.46 6.13 3.13
CA ASN A 112 15.64 5.89 3.97
C ASN A 112 16.18 4.45 3.89
N LYS A 113 15.72 3.65 2.91
CA LYS A 113 16.09 2.24 2.77
C LYS A 113 17.23 2.03 1.80
#